data_AF-A0A7K6A777-F1
#
_entry.id   AF-A0A7K6A777-F1
#
_cell.length_a   1.000
_cell.length_b   1.000
_cell.length_c   1.000
_cell.angle_alpha   90.00
_cell.angle_beta   90.00
_cell.angle_gamma   90.00
#
_symmetry.space_group_name_H-M   'P 1'
#
loop_
_entity.id
_entity.type
_entity.pdbx_description
1 polymer ?
#
loop_
_entity_poly.entity_id
_entity_poly.type
_entity_poly.pdbx_seq_one_letter_code
_entity_poly.pdbx_strand_id
1 'polypeptide(L)'
;MGRTYFVEEGIGQYLSELSMAVKPYVTGLLIGQCSPQRDYVIRAVRTPPKDQHKEQNIPPKLASLDEEWITTHASQVSRMLPGGLLVLGVFMIVTPELSKDGQNALRKLIFSVEKSLTKRRLWKPAEEEVSDRAALQICSATKKVVCRTYDVQDPKSSAKPADWKYQSALSASWLALGCTVNVNIHIPLLATSPNHDLEKNTKNGLNRWSKQIEDSVFLINGQVKDDDAELLEGQKKSRGNTQTSTQFSDVKVLTQLCQGSSPRSTATVQVCSGSINLRGAVKCRAYIHNNKPRVKEAIQALKRDIINTLSDRCEILFEDLILNEGPQKKSLEREYHVLPQRLFVPVAGSRVMLSDYKFGDEAAAEIQERFVEMLDQAVPAEDIHIAEGVST
;
A
#
# COMPACT_ATOMS: atom_id res chain seq x y z
N MET A 1 25.43 7.57 9.42
CA MET A 1 25.42 7.74 7.95
C MET A 1 23.98 7.91 7.50
N GLY A 2 23.72 8.76 6.50
CA GLY A 2 22.37 8.98 5.98
C GLY A 2 21.86 7.78 5.16
N ARG A 3 20.54 7.72 4.92
CA ARG A 3 19.93 6.71 4.05
C ARG A 3 20.29 6.97 2.58
N THR A 4 20.16 5.96 1.73
CA THR A 4 20.31 6.10 0.28
C THR A 4 19.06 5.58 -0.43
N TYR A 5 18.46 6.43 -1.25
CA TYR A 5 17.35 6.11 -2.15
C TYR A 5 17.89 5.89 -3.55
N PHE A 6 17.68 4.69 -4.07
CA PHE A 6 17.93 4.31 -5.46
C PHE A 6 16.67 4.50 -6.27
N VAL A 7 16.78 5.18 -7.41
CA VAL A 7 15.63 5.72 -8.14
C VAL A 7 15.79 5.40 -9.62
N GLU A 8 14.74 4.89 -10.26
CA GLU A 8 14.76 4.61 -11.70
C GLU A 8 14.93 5.93 -12.48
N GLU A 9 15.73 5.91 -13.54
CA GLU A 9 16.01 7.11 -14.36
C GLU A 9 14.73 7.76 -14.93
N GLY A 10 13.74 6.96 -15.32
CA GLY A 10 12.46 7.45 -15.82
C GLY A 10 11.69 8.33 -14.82
N ILE A 11 11.90 8.12 -13.51
CA ILE A 11 11.32 8.97 -12.46
C ILE A 11 11.99 10.35 -12.46
N GLY A 12 13.28 10.41 -12.75
CA GLY A 12 14.00 11.67 -12.89
C GLY A 12 13.48 12.50 -14.07
N GLN A 13 13.16 11.85 -15.18
CA GLN A 13 12.51 12.49 -16.33
C GLN A 13 11.11 13.01 -15.95
N TYR A 14 10.27 12.18 -15.35
CA TYR A 14 8.93 12.57 -14.90
C TYR A 14 8.95 13.77 -13.94
N LEU A 15 9.82 13.76 -12.92
CA LEU A 15 9.97 14.89 -11.99
C LEU A 15 10.48 16.16 -12.69
N SER A 16 11.32 16.01 -13.72
CA SER A 16 11.78 17.12 -14.54
C SER A 16 10.66 17.70 -15.41
N GLU A 17 9.81 16.86 -16.00
CA GLU A 17 8.64 17.31 -16.78
C GLU A 17 7.63 18.06 -15.89
N LEU A 18 7.33 17.53 -14.71
CA LEU A 18 6.49 18.20 -13.72
C LEU A 18 7.03 19.58 -13.31
N SER A 19 8.36 19.73 -13.29
CA SER A 19 8.98 21.00 -12.93
C SER A 19 8.79 22.11 -13.97
N MET A 20 8.35 21.78 -15.19
CA MET A 20 7.98 22.75 -16.23
C MET A 20 6.54 23.27 -16.06
N ALA A 21 5.66 22.50 -15.40
CA ALA A 21 4.24 22.80 -15.23
C ALA A 21 3.91 23.46 -13.87
N VAL A 22 4.90 23.99 -13.15
CA VAL A 22 4.76 24.44 -11.75
C VAL A 22 3.98 25.74 -11.63
N LYS A 23 2.86 25.74 -10.91
CA LYS A 23 2.21 26.98 -10.41
C LYS A 23 1.50 26.73 -9.06
N PRO A 24 1.98 27.27 -7.92
CA PRO A 24 3.33 27.76 -7.57
C PRO A 24 4.23 26.65 -7.00
N TYR A 25 3.67 25.47 -6.75
CA TYR A 25 4.38 24.27 -6.35
C TYR A 25 3.64 23.04 -6.90
N VAL A 26 4.32 21.90 -6.92
CA VAL A 26 3.73 20.59 -7.19
C VAL A 26 4.05 19.70 -6.00
N THR A 27 3.06 18.96 -5.49
CA THR A 27 3.29 17.94 -4.46
C THR A 27 3.01 16.56 -5.03
N GLY A 28 3.55 15.55 -4.36
CA GLY A 28 3.25 14.17 -4.70
C GLY A 28 3.88 13.18 -3.74
N LEU A 29 3.77 11.91 -4.09
CA LEU A 29 4.17 10.78 -3.27
C LEU A 29 5.30 10.01 -3.95
N LEU A 30 6.16 9.40 -3.13
CA LEU A 30 7.19 8.48 -3.57
C LEU A 30 6.76 7.06 -3.19
N ILE A 31 6.71 6.17 -4.17
CA ILE A 31 6.28 4.78 -4.00
C ILE A 31 7.48 3.87 -4.21
N GLY A 32 7.60 2.85 -3.36
CA GLY A 32 8.67 1.87 -3.49
C GLY A 32 8.80 0.95 -2.30
N GLN A 33 10.00 0.43 -2.07
CA GLN A 33 10.29 -0.52 -1.01
C GLN A 33 11.39 0.01 -0.08
N CYS A 34 11.14 -0.08 1.23
CA CYS A 34 12.16 0.13 2.23
C CYS A 34 13.00 -1.14 2.42
N SER A 35 14.31 -0.99 2.64
CA SER A 35 15.17 -2.05 3.17
C SER A 35 16.10 -1.50 4.26
N PRO A 36 16.64 -2.36 5.14
CA PRO A 36 17.55 -1.92 6.20
C PRO A 36 18.75 -1.09 5.72
N GLN A 37 19.24 -1.35 4.50
CA GLN A 37 20.44 -0.68 3.96
C GLN A 37 20.15 0.32 2.85
N ARG A 38 19.11 0.10 2.04
CA ARG A 38 18.86 0.83 0.79
C ARG A 38 17.36 0.90 0.55
N ASP A 39 16.88 2.04 0.07
CA ASP A 39 15.49 2.18 -0.35
C ASP A 39 15.40 2.26 -1.87
N TYR A 40 14.35 1.68 -2.44
CA TYR A 40 14.15 1.62 -3.89
C TYR A 40 12.87 2.37 -4.24
N VAL A 41 12.99 3.50 -4.92
CA VAL A 41 11.85 4.27 -5.43
C VAL A 41 11.56 3.79 -6.85
N ILE A 42 10.36 3.24 -7.05
CA ILE A 42 9.92 2.71 -8.34
C ILE A 42 8.96 3.65 -9.07
N ARG A 43 8.36 4.60 -8.35
CA ARG A 43 7.44 5.57 -8.93
C ARG A 43 7.35 6.82 -8.08
N ALA A 44 7.16 7.95 -8.76
CA ALA A 44 6.68 9.18 -8.15
C ALA A 44 5.31 9.49 -8.78
N VAL A 45 4.37 9.95 -7.97
CA VAL A 45 3.01 10.29 -8.44
C VAL A 45 2.62 11.68 -7.93
N ARG A 46 2.20 12.56 -8.84
CA ARG A 46 1.72 13.90 -8.50
C ARG A 46 0.40 13.79 -7.72
N THR A 47 0.25 14.59 -6.67
CA THR A 47 -1.05 14.76 -6.02
C THR A 47 -2.03 15.47 -6.97
N PRO A 48 -3.22 14.91 -7.21
CA PRO A 48 -4.21 15.52 -8.09
C PRO A 48 -4.49 16.99 -7.73
N PRO A 49 -4.56 17.91 -8.71
CA PRO A 49 -4.96 19.28 -8.43
C PRO A 49 -6.43 19.32 -7.99
N LYS A 50 -6.76 20.04 -6.91
CA LYS A 50 -8.15 20.30 -6.55
C LYS A 50 -8.77 21.28 -7.56
N ASP A 51 -9.92 20.93 -8.15
CA ASP A 51 -10.65 21.79 -9.09
C ASP A 51 -11.06 23.16 -8.50
N GLN A 52 -11.15 23.28 -7.17
CA GLN A 52 -11.55 24.50 -6.46
C GLN A 52 -10.55 25.67 -6.59
N HIS A 53 -9.34 25.45 -7.12
CA HIS A 53 -8.37 26.53 -7.35
C HIS A 53 -8.52 27.25 -8.70
N LYS A 54 -9.51 26.89 -9.53
CA LYS A 54 -9.74 27.58 -10.81
C LYS A 54 -10.38 28.97 -10.67
N GLU A 55 -10.94 29.34 -9.52
CA GLU A 55 -11.70 30.59 -9.34
C GLU A 55 -11.00 31.69 -8.53
N GLN A 56 -9.85 31.43 -7.89
CA GLN A 56 -9.16 32.45 -7.08
C GLN A 56 -7.86 32.90 -7.73
N ASN A 57 -7.84 34.14 -8.23
CA ASN A 57 -6.67 34.86 -8.77
C ASN A 57 -5.58 35.17 -7.71
N ILE A 58 -5.52 34.45 -6.59
CA ILE A 58 -4.54 34.63 -5.53
C ILE A 58 -3.43 33.57 -5.75
N PRO A 59 -2.15 33.96 -5.90
CA PRO A 59 -1.07 32.99 -6.00
C PRO A 59 -1.09 32.08 -4.76
N PRO A 60 -1.17 30.74 -4.91
CA PRO A 60 -1.22 29.85 -3.77
C PRO A 60 0.01 30.03 -2.89
N LYS A 61 -0.17 30.44 -1.63
CA LYS A 61 0.93 30.44 -0.67
C LYS A 61 1.14 29.00 -0.21
N LEU A 62 2.37 28.63 0.13
CA LEU A 62 2.64 27.29 0.68
C LEU A 62 1.85 27.01 1.98
N ALA A 63 1.40 28.06 2.67
CA ALA A 63 0.51 27.99 3.82
C ALA A 63 -0.92 27.49 3.49
N SER A 64 -1.34 27.49 2.22
CA SER A 64 -2.64 26.97 1.77
C SER A 64 -2.55 25.50 1.32
N LEU A 65 -1.48 24.79 1.69
CA LEU A 65 -1.37 23.36 1.44
C LEU A 65 -2.52 22.62 2.10
N ASP A 66 -3.28 21.90 1.28
CA ASP A 66 -4.35 21.05 1.75
C ASP A 66 -3.76 19.72 2.22
N GLU A 67 -3.38 19.70 3.49
CA GLU A 67 -2.83 18.53 4.16
C GLU A 67 -3.81 17.35 4.09
N GLU A 68 -5.10 17.61 4.32
CA GLU A 68 -6.14 16.59 4.28
C GLU A 68 -6.19 15.93 2.90
N TRP A 69 -6.21 16.72 1.83
CA TRP A 69 -6.19 16.21 0.45
C TRP A 69 -4.99 15.32 0.15
N ILE A 70 -3.79 15.76 0.54
CA ILE A 70 -2.56 14.98 0.33
C ILE A 70 -2.61 13.68 1.14
N THR A 71 -3.13 13.72 2.37
CA THR A 71 -3.31 12.51 3.16
C THR A 71 -4.37 11.57 2.60
N THR A 72 -5.44 12.08 2.00
CA THR A 72 -6.46 11.30 1.28
C THR A 72 -5.86 10.66 0.03
N HIS A 73 -5.11 11.41 -0.77
CA HIS A 73 -4.39 10.88 -1.92
C HIS A 73 -3.41 9.77 -1.51
N ALA A 74 -2.58 10.01 -0.49
CA ALA A 74 -1.68 8.98 0.04
C ALA A 74 -2.44 7.75 0.55
N SER A 75 -3.62 7.99 1.09
CA SER A 75 -4.48 6.95 1.60
C SER A 75 -5.05 6.05 0.49
N GLN A 76 -5.47 6.64 -0.63
CA GLN A 76 -5.93 5.88 -1.79
C GLN A 76 -4.77 5.16 -2.48
N VAL A 77 -3.65 5.85 -2.71
CA VAL A 77 -2.44 5.23 -3.29
C VAL A 77 -1.98 4.05 -2.44
N SER A 78 -1.98 4.15 -1.11
CA SER A 78 -1.60 3.04 -0.24
C SER A 78 -2.48 1.79 -0.40
N ARG A 79 -3.76 1.91 -0.76
CA ARG A 79 -4.65 0.76 -1.07
C ARG A 79 -4.29 0.12 -2.40
N MET A 80 -3.71 0.90 -3.31
CA MET A 80 -3.25 0.46 -4.63
C MET A 80 -1.87 -0.24 -4.61
N LEU A 81 -1.23 -0.35 -3.45
CA LEU A 81 0.10 -0.96 -3.32
C LEU A 81 0.02 -2.41 -2.83
N PRO A 82 0.54 -3.38 -3.60
CA PRO A 82 0.70 -4.74 -3.10
C PRO A 82 1.79 -4.88 -2.04
N GLY A 83 1.86 -6.07 -1.44
CA GLY A 83 2.83 -6.41 -0.40
C GLY A 83 4.26 -6.03 -0.75
N GLY A 84 4.98 -5.47 0.22
CA GLY A 84 6.38 -5.09 0.08
C GLY A 84 6.59 -3.71 -0.54
N LEU A 85 5.54 -3.09 -1.09
CA LEU A 85 5.55 -1.70 -1.53
C LEU A 85 4.83 -0.81 -0.51
N LEU A 86 5.28 0.43 -0.40
CA LEU A 86 4.69 1.44 0.47
C LEU A 86 4.96 2.87 -0.06
N VAL A 87 4.26 3.84 0.53
CA VAL A 87 4.54 5.27 0.34
C VAL A 87 5.80 5.63 1.14
N LEU A 88 6.95 5.69 0.46
CA LEU A 88 8.26 5.94 1.05
C LEU A 88 8.44 7.38 1.55
N GLY A 89 7.61 8.29 1.06
CA GLY A 89 7.73 9.71 1.38
C GLY A 89 6.88 10.59 0.49
N VAL A 90 7.11 11.89 0.62
CA VAL A 90 6.49 12.95 -0.17
C VAL A 90 7.54 13.72 -0.93
N PHE A 91 7.20 14.20 -2.11
CA PHE A 91 8.00 15.14 -2.85
C PHE A 91 7.28 16.48 -3.04
N MET A 92 8.07 17.53 -3.19
CA MET A 92 7.58 18.85 -3.53
C MET A 92 8.53 19.53 -4.51
N ILE A 93 7.98 20.02 -5.62
CA ILE A 93 8.68 20.87 -6.57
C ILE A 93 8.25 22.30 -6.28
N VAL A 94 9.22 23.17 -5.94
CA VAL A 94 8.96 24.55 -5.52
C VAL A 94 9.82 25.53 -6.29
N THR A 95 9.33 26.76 -6.43
CA THR A 95 10.17 27.86 -6.91
C THR A 95 11.25 28.23 -5.88
N PRO A 96 12.36 28.86 -6.29
CA PRO A 96 13.45 29.24 -5.39
C PRO A 96 12.99 30.05 -4.17
N GLU A 97 11.99 30.92 -4.34
CA GLU A 97 11.47 31.81 -3.31
C GLU A 97 10.81 31.03 -2.15
N LEU A 98 10.20 29.88 -2.45
CA LEU A 98 9.51 29.03 -1.48
C LEU A 98 10.40 27.90 -0.93
N SER A 99 11.70 27.89 -1.24
CA SER A 99 12.57 26.75 -0.93
C SER A 99 12.71 26.47 0.57
N LYS A 100 12.69 27.49 1.44
CA LYS A 100 12.81 27.29 2.89
C LYS A 100 11.50 26.78 3.50
N ASP A 101 10.39 27.39 3.08
CA ASP A 101 9.06 26.99 3.53
C ASP A 101 8.69 25.58 3.05
N GLY A 102 9.16 25.20 1.85
CA GLY A 102 9.04 23.86 1.27
C GLY A 102 9.49 22.75 2.22
N GLN A 103 10.63 22.92 2.87
CA GLN A 103 11.17 21.94 3.81
C GLN A 103 10.29 21.76 5.05
N ASN A 104 9.77 22.86 5.59
CA ASN A 104 8.88 22.83 6.76
C ASN A 104 7.53 22.19 6.41
N ALA A 105 7.00 22.48 5.22
CA ALA A 105 5.79 21.88 4.70
C ALA A 105 5.95 20.36 4.49
N LEU A 106 7.04 19.93 3.84
CA LEU A 106 7.36 18.52 3.64
C LEU A 106 7.43 17.75 4.96
N ARG A 107 8.05 18.33 6.00
CA ARG A 107 8.06 17.72 7.34
C ARG A 107 6.65 17.47 7.84
N LYS A 108 5.78 18.50 7.84
CA LYS A 108 4.39 18.37 8.30
C LYS A 108 3.66 17.27 7.54
N LEU A 109 3.75 17.31 6.21
CA LEU A 109 3.10 16.33 5.32
C LEU A 109 3.54 14.89 5.61
N ILE A 110 4.82 14.63 5.87
CA ILE A 110 5.31 13.28 6.21
C ILE A 110 4.58 12.72 7.43
N PHE A 111 4.54 13.49 8.52
CA PHE A 111 3.92 13.02 9.76
C PHE A 111 2.41 12.85 9.61
N SER A 112 1.76 13.74 8.85
CA SER A 112 0.32 13.67 8.60
C SER A 112 -0.06 12.49 7.70
N VAL A 113 0.72 12.24 6.65
CA VAL A 113 0.58 11.06 5.79
C VAL A 113 0.78 9.79 6.61
N GLU A 114 1.88 9.64 7.34
CA GLU A 114 2.11 8.42 8.12
C GLU A 114 1.04 8.22 9.21
N LYS A 115 0.60 9.30 9.87
CA LYS A 115 -0.51 9.23 10.84
C LYS A 115 -1.80 8.74 10.19
N SER A 116 -2.12 9.20 8.98
CA SER A 116 -3.30 8.73 8.24
C SER A 116 -3.16 7.25 7.86
N LEU A 117 -2.02 6.86 7.30
CA LEU A 117 -1.76 5.48 6.88
C LEU A 117 -1.76 4.50 8.06
N THR A 118 -1.21 4.89 9.22
CA THR A 118 -1.13 4.03 10.41
C THR A 118 -2.50 3.73 11.02
N LYS A 119 -3.47 4.66 10.95
CA LYS A 119 -4.82 4.46 11.51
C LYS A 119 -5.59 3.29 10.87
N ARG A 120 -5.22 2.91 9.65
CA ARG A 120 -5.87 1.85 8.86
C ARG A 120 -5.18 0.49 8.97
N ARG A 121 -3.94 0.46 9.47
CA ARG A 121 -3.19 -0.80 9.63
C ARG A 121 -3.85 -1.68 10.71
N LEU A 122 -4.07 -2.95 10.39
CA LEU A 122 -4.50 -4.00 11.33
C LEU A 122 -3.34 -4.85 11.86
N TRP A 123 -2.12 -4.40 11.60
CA TRP A 123 -0.85 -5.02 11.98
C TRP A 123 0.04 -3.97 12.62
N LYS A 124 1.00 -4.41 13.44
CA LYS A 124 1.97 -3.52 14.09
C LYS A 124 3.30 -3.60 13.37
N PRO A 125 3.99 -2.45 13.14
CA PRO A 125 5.36 -2.49 12.67
C PRO A 125 6.24 -3.28 13.66
N ALA A 126 7.08 -4.17 13.14
CA ALA A 126 8.13 -4.80 13.95
C ALA A 126 9.21 -3.76 14.32
N GLU A 127 9.92 -3.99 15.43
CA GLU A 127 10.97 -3.06 15.90
C GLU A 127 12.12 -2.87 14.88
N GLU A 128 12.38 -3.88 14.05
CA GLU A 128 13.40 -3.84 13.00
C GLU A 128 12.97 -3.07 11.73
N GLU A 129 11.70 -2.65 11.64
CA GLU A 129 11.19 -1.98 10.45
C GLU A 129 11.72 -0.56 10.32
N VAL A 130 12.03 -0.19 9.08
CA VAL A 130 12.45 1.16 8.72
C VAL A 130 11.28 2.14 8.88
N SER A 131 11.41 3.02 9.87
CA SER A 131 10.49 4.13 10.11
C SER A 131 10.83 5.40 9.33
N ASP A 132 12.05 5.54 8.81
CA ASP A 132 12.43 6.72 8.04
C ASP A 132 11.55 6.90 6.79
N ARG A 133 11.09 8.13 6.55
CA ARG A 133 10.37 8.54 5.33
C ARG A 133 11.06 9.72 4.66
N ALA A 134 11.06 9.73 3.33
CA ALA A 134 11.72 10.74 2.51
C ALA A 134 10.89 12.03 2.38
N ALA A 135 11.54 13.17 2.57
CA ALA A 135 11.13 14.49 2.13
C ALA A 135 12.03 14.89 0.96
N LEU A 136 11.50 14.80 -0.25
CA LEU A 136 12.22 15.20 -1.46
C LEU A 136 11.78 16.59 -1.89
N GLN A 137 12.71 17.54 -1.92
CA GLN A 137 12.45 18.86 -2.49
C GLN A 137 13.25 19.06 -3.76
N ILE A 138 12.59 19.59 -4.78
CA ILE A 138 13.20 19.91 -6.08
C ILE A 138 12.97 21.38 -6.36
N CYS A 139 14.04 22.11 -6.68
CA CYS A 139 13.93 23.48 -7.14
C CYS A 139 13.50 23.51 -8.61
N SER A 140 12.40 24.17 -8.94
CA SER A 140 11.90 24.24 -10.31
C SER A 140 12.87 24.95 -11.27
N ALA A 141 13.60 25.95 -10.80
CA ALA A 141 14.55 26.72 -11.62
C ALA A 141 15.91 26.03 -11.77
N THR A 142 16.53 25.62 -10.66
CA THR A 142 17.90 25.07 -10.68
C THR A 142 17.95 23.55 -10.85
N LYS A 143 16.80 22.88 -10.78
CA LYS A 143 16.66 21.40 -10.72
C LYS A 143 17.41 20.75 -9.55
N LYS A 144 17.90 21.54 -8.59
CA LYS A 144 18.59 21.04 -7.40
C LYS A 144 17.65 20.17 -6.58
N VAL A 145 18.09 18.95 -6.31
CA VAL A 145 17.39 17.96 -5.47
C VAL A 145 17.96 18.01 -4.06
N VAL A 146 17.07 18.07 -3.07
CA VAL A 146 17.41 17.97 -1.64
C VAL A 146 16.54 16.87 -1.04
N CYS A 147 17.17 15.77 -0.64
CA CYS A 147 16.49 14.66 0.04
C CYS A 147 16.87 14.66 1.52
N ARG A 148 15.84 14.61 2.38
CA ARG A 148 15.98 14.45 3.83
C ARG A 148 15.07 13.34 4.30
N THR A 149 15.38 12.72 5.43
CA THR A 149 14.51 11.74 6.08
C THR A 149 14.11 12.17 7.47
N TYR A 150 12.94 11.68 7.88
CA TYR A 150 12.42 11.81 9.24
C TYR A 150 12.01 10.44 9.73
N ASP A 151 12.40 10.14 10.96
CA ASP A 151 11.88 8.97 11.68
C ASP A 151 10.45 9.28 12.13
N VAL A 152 9.48 8.64 11.50
CA VAL A 152 8.06 8.90 11.77
C VAL A 152 7.55 8.32 13.08
N GLN A 153 8.34 7.45 13.73
CA GLN A 153 8.04 6.95 15.07
C GLN A 153 8.43 7.97 16.15
N ASP A 154 9.32 8.92 15.84
CA ASP A 154 9.69 10.03 16.72
C ASP A 154 9.10 11.36 16.20
N PRO A 155 8.03 11.90 16.82
CA PRO A 155 7.46 13.21 16.45
C PRO A 155 8.48 14.37 16.51
N LYS A 156 9.54 14.22 17.31
CA LYS A 156 10.61 15.21 17.48
C LYS A 156 11.81 14.94 16.55
N SER A 157 11.73 13.92 15.71
CA SER A 157 12.82 13.50 14.82
C SER A 157 13.39 14.67 14.03
N SER A 158 14.70 14.86 14.03
CA SER A 158 15.35 15.90 13.23
C SER A 158 15.57 15.44 11.79
N ALA A 159 15.69 16.39 10.86
CA ALA A 159 15.89 16.06 9.46
C ALA A 159 17.30 15.50 9.23
N LYS A 160 17.40 14.26 8.72
CA LYS A 160 18.68 13.62 8.38
C LYS A 160 18.91 13.73 6.88
N PRO A 161 20.09 14.16 6.39
CA PRO A 161 20.39 14.12 4.96
C PRO A 161 20.31 12.69 4.42
N ALA A 162 19.81 12.52 3.21
CA ALA A 162 19.80 11.26 2.50
C ALA A 162 20.30 11.42 1.06
N ASP A 163 20.95 10.38 0.57
CA ASP A 163 21.44 10.31 -0.80
C ASP A 163 20.29 9.97 -1.76
N TRP A 164 20.18 10.71 -2.85
CA TRP A 164 19.24 10.45 -3.94
C TRP A 164 20.05 10.06 -5.18
N LYS A 165 20.01 8.78 -5.58
CA LYS A 165 20.86 8.23 -6.64
C LYS A 165 20.01 7.60 -7.72
N TYR A 166 20.14 8.13 -8.93
CA TYR A 166 19.54 7.50 -10.11
C TYR A 166 20.34 6.26 -10.50
N GLN A 167 19.64 5.19 -10.83
CA GLN A 167 20.22 3.94 -11.29
C GLN A 167 19.31 3.33 -12.36
N SER A 168 19.91 2.86 -13.45
CA SER A 168 19.22 2.14 -14.50
C SER A 168 18.85 0.72 -14.08
N ALA A 169 17.72 0.23 -14.60
CA ALA A 169 17.27 -1.16 -14.46
C ALA A 169 16.94 -1.62 -13.02
N LEU A 170 16.58 -0.70 -12.12
CA LEU A 170 16.01 -1.06 -10.81
C LEU A 170 14.68 -1.81 -10.98
N SER A 171 13.90 -1.41 -11.97
CA SER A 171 12.60 -1.96 -12.33
C SER A 171 12.66 -3.40 -12.86
N ALA A 172 13.84 -3.86 -13.29
CA ALA A 172 14.05 -5.25 -13.74
C ALA A 172 14.33 -6.22 -12.58
N SER A 173 14.62 -5.71 -11.38
CA SER A 173 15.17 -6.48 -10.25
C SER A 173 14.15 -6.79 -9.17
N TRP A 174 12.95 -7.25 -9.54
CA TRP A 174 11.88 -7.60 -8.59
C TRP A 174 11.52 -9.09 -8.65
N LEU A 175 11.41 -9.69 -7.47
CA LEU A 175 10.85 -11.01 -7.26
C LEU A 175 9.37 -10.86 -6.92
N ALA A 176 8.52 -11.63 -7.59
CA ALA A 176 7.09 -11.66 -7.32
C ALA A 176 6.76 -12.91 -6.50
N LEU A 177 6.01 -12.72 -5.43
CA LEU A 177 5.41 -13.81 -4.66
C LEU A 177 3.89 -13.69 -4.75
N GLY A 178 3.21 -14.82 -4.86
CA GLY A 178 1.75 -14.87 -4.84
C GLY A 178 1.24 -15.92 -3.87
N CYS A 179 0.06 -15.66 -3.31
CA CYS A 179 -0.66 -16.66 -2.54
C CYS A 179 -2.17 -16.49 -2.72
N THR A 180 -2.93 -17.55 -2.44
CA THR A 180 -4.38 -17.49 -2.33
C THR A 180 -4.76 -17.89 -0.90
N VAL A 181 -5.56 -17.06 -0.24
CA VAL A 181 -6.03 -17.32 1.13
C VAL A 181 -7.55 -17.47 1.12
N ASN A 182 -8.03 -18.60 1.65
CA ASN A 182 -9.44 -18.83 1.86
C ASN A 182 -9.88 -18.10 3.12
N VAL A 183 -10.84 -17.20 2.97
CA VAL A 183 -11.42 -16.39 4.04
C VAL A 183 -12.73 -17.05 4.48
N ASN A 184 -12.84 -17.33 5.77
CA ASN A 184 -14.06 -17.77 6.42
C ASN A 184 -14.07 -17.25 7.86
N ILE A 185 -14.38 -15.96 8.01
CA ILE A 185 -14.37 -15.26 9.29
C ILE A 185 -15.81 -15.16 9.79
N HIS A 186 -16.04 -15.71 10.99
CA HIS A 186 -17.30 -15.57 11.71
C HIS A 186 -17.14 -14.55 12.85
N ILE A 187 -18.01 -13.54 12.86
CA ILE A 187 -17.98 -12.44 13.84
C ILE A 187 -19.32 -12.43 14.58
N PRO A 188 -19.38 -12.97 15.81
CA PRO A 188 -20.60 -12.96 16.60
C PRO A 188 -20.93 -11.54 17.08
N LEU A 189 -22.22 -11.17 17.02
CA LEU A 189 -22.74 -9.91 17.55
C LEU A 189 -23.39 -10.17 18.91
N LEU A 190 -22.76 -9.69 19.98
CA LEU A 190 -23.20 -9.92 21.37
C LEU A 190 -24.56 -9.28 21.67
N ALA A 191 -25.51 -10.06 22.19
CA ALA A 191 -26.85 -9.55 22.52
C ALA A 191 -26.85 -8.44 23.60
N THR A 192 -25.78 -8.38 24.41
CA THR A 192 -25.60 -7.35 25.44
C THR A 192 -25.03 -6.04 24.91
N SER A 193 -24.62 -5.97 23.64
CA SER A 193 -24.10 -4.76 23.03
C SER A 193 -25.24 -3.88 22.51
N PRO A 194 -25.40 -2.64 22.99
CA PRO A 194 -26.50 -1.77 22.57
C PRO A 194 -26.31 -1.21 21.15
N ASN A 195 -25.10 -1.32 20.57
CA ASN A 195 -24.81 -0.84 19.22
C ASN A 195 -24.05 -1.89 18.39
N HIS A 196 -24.73 -2.42 17.36
CA HIS A 196 -24.18 -3.33 16.37
C HIS A 196 -23.63 -2.59 15.16
N ASP A 197 -22.79 -1.58 15.40
CA ASP A 197 -22.12 -0.85 14.33
C ASP A 197 -21.34 -1.83 13.43
N LEU A 198 -21.78 -1.94 12.17
CA LEU A 198 -21.32 -2.98 11.24
C LEU A 198 -19.82 -2.84 10.95
N GLU A 199 -19.36 -1.61 10.69
CA GLU A 199 -17.97 -1.29 10.41
C GLU A 199 -17.09 -1.66 11.62
N LYS A 200 -17.43 -1.18 12.82
CA LYS A 200 -16.67 -1.45 14.04
C LYS A 200 -16.60 -2.94 14.37
N ASN A 201 -17.71 -3.66 14.26
CA ASN A 201 -17.72 -5.10 14.55
C ASN A 201 -16.91 -5.88 13.51
N THR A 202 -17.00 -5.50 12.24
CA THR A 202 -16.17 -6.08 11.16
C THR A 202 -14.68 -5.83 11.43
N LYS A 203 -14.30 -4.59 11.75
CA LYS A 203 -12.92 -4.22 12.10
C LYS A 203 -12.40 -5.01 13.31
N ASN A 204 -13.23 -5.25 14.31
CA ASN A 204 -12.86 -6.10 15.46
C ASN A 204 -12.60 -7.55 15.06
N GLY A 205 -13.42 -8.10 14.15
CA GLY A 205 -13.20 -9.44 13.59
C GLY A 205 -11.92 -9.53 12.77
N LEU A 206 -11.67 -8.54 11.89
CA LEU A 206 -10.47 -8.46 11.08
C LEU A 206 -9.20 -8.32 11.94
N ASN A 207 -9.23 -7.57 13.05
CA ASN A 207 -8.11 -7.50 14.00
C ASN A 207 -7.78 -8.83 14.70
N ARG A 208 -8.77 -9.71 14.87
CA ARG A 208 -8.52 -11.07 15.39
C ARG A 208 -7.95 -11.97 14.31
N TRP A 209 -8.48 -11.87 13.11
CA TRP A 209 -8.01 -12.62 11.95
C TRP A 209 -6.60 -12.20 11.51
N SER A 210 -6.25 -10.92 11.59
CA SER A 210 -4.90 -10.44 11.26
C SER A 210 -3.83 -11.10 12.10
N LYS A 211 -4.08 -11.31 13.41
CA LYS A 211 -3.20 -12.08 14.29
C LYS A 211 -3.03 -13.53 13.85
N GLN A 212 -4.10 -14.18 13.38
CA GLN A 212 -4.01 -15.54 12.84
C GLN A 212 -3.15 -15.60 11.57
N ILE A 213 -3.17 -14.55 10.75
CA ILE A 213 -2.27 -14.41 9.59
C ILE A 213 -0.83 -14.12 10.04
N GLU A 214 -0.63 -13.29 11.06
CA GLU A 214 0.69 -13.03 11.67
C GLU A 214 1.32 -14.32 12.22
N ASP A 215 0.53 -15.21 12.81
CA ASP A 215 0.97 -16.50 13.36
C ASP A 215 0.98 -17.66 12.33
N SER A 216 0.59 -17.40 11.08
CA SER A 216 0.50 -18.43 10.05
C SER A 216 1.87 -18.86 9.50
N VAL A 217 1.93 -20.10 9.01
CA VAL A 217 3.14 -20.70 8.43
C VAL A 217 3.09 -20.56 6.91
N PHE A 218 4.20 -20.11 6.32
CA PHE A 218 4.33 -19.88 4.89
C PHE A 218 5.24 -20.93 4.26
N LEU A 219 4.72 -21.64 3.26
CA LEU A 219 5.45 -22.61 2.47
C LEU A 219 5.82 -21.97 1.13
N ILE A 220 7.10 -21.62 0.95
CA ILE A 220 7.61 -21.05 -0.30
C ILE A 220 8.09 -22.20 -1.17
N ASN A 221 7.45 -22.41 -2.32
CA ASN A 221 7.69 -23.58 -3.18
C ASN A 221 7.55 -24.92 -2.41
N GLY A 222 6.59 -24.98 -1.47
CA GLY A 222 6.29 -26.18 -0.69
C GLY A 222 7.18 -26.43 0.53
N GLN A 223 8.11 -25.52 0.85
CA GLN A 223 9.02 -25.67 2.00
C GLN A 223 8.91 -24.49 2.97
N VAL A 224 8.98 -24.79 4.27
CA VAL A 224 9.25 -23.77 5.30
C VAL A 224 10.74 -23.50 5.26
N LYS A 225 11.13 -22.25 5.08
CA LYS A 225 12.52 -21.81 5.10
C LYS A 225 12.79 -21.02 6.37
N ASP A 226 14.05 -20.99 6.80
CA ASP A 226 14.49 -20.15 7.91
C ASP A 226 14.33 -18.66 7.56
N ASP A 227 13.92 -17.85 8.54
CA ASP A 227 13.59 -16.44 8.35
C ASP A 227 14.78 -15.61 7.86
N ASP A 228 15.99 -15.93 8.29
CA ASP A 228 17.22 -15.22 7.93
C ASP A 228 17.90 -15.76 6.66
N ALA A 229 17.43 -16.89 6.12
CA ALA A 229 17.94 -17.44 4.87
C ALA A 229 17.67 -16.52 3.67
N GLU A 230 18.54 -16.58 2.65
CA GLU A 230 18.29 -15.88 1.40
C GLU A 230 17.13 -16.57 0.65
N LEU A 231 16.16 -15.79 0.17
CA LEU A 231 14.96 -16.30 -0.48
C LEU A 231 15.28 -17.19 -1.70
N LEU A 232 16.35 -16.85 -2.42
CA LEU A 232 16.84 -17.49 -3.64
C LEU A 232 17.90 -18.57 -3.41
N GLU A 233 18.25 -18.87 -2.15
CA GLU A 233 19.28 -19.85 -1.84
C GLU A 233 18.96 -21.23 -2.44
N GLY A 234 19.94 -21.84 -3.10
CA GLY A 234 19.82 -23.15 -3.74
C GLY A 234 19.28 -23.17 -5.18
N GLN A 235 18.84 -22.02 -5.73
CA GLN A 235 18.44 -21.96 -7.14
C GLN A 235 19.66 -21.81 -8.05
N LYS A 236 20.11 -22.92 -8.66
CA LYS A 236 21.15 -22.87 -9.70
C LYS A 236 20.66 -22.01 -10.86
N LYS A 237 21.28 -20.85 -11.09
CA LYS A 237 21.16 -20.10 -12.35
C LYS A 237 21.59 -21.04 -13.48
N SER A 238 20.63 -21.56 -14.24
CA SER A 238 20.92 -22.36 -15.43
C SER A 238 21.79 -21.52 -16.37
N ARG A 239 22.99 -22.00 -16.71
CA ARG A 239 23.95 -21.37 -17.64
C ARG A 239 23.48 -21.52 -19.11
N GLY A 240 22.24 -21.17 -19.40
CA GLY A 240 21.66 -21.21 -20.74
C GLY A 240 21.12 -19.83 -21.13
N ASN A 241 21.55 -19.33 -22.29
CA ASN A 241 21.18 -18.04 -22.88
C ASN A 241 19.70 -18.01 -23.31
N THR A 242 18.80 -18.01 -22.34
CA THR A 242 17.35 -17.97 -22.52
C THR A 242 16.78 -16.98 -21.50
N GLN A 243 15.92 -16.10 -22.01
CA GLN A 243 15.21 -15.01 -21.33
C GLN A 243 15.01 -15.22 -19.83
N THR A 244 15.28 -14.18 -19.05
CA THR A 244 15.11 -14.10 -17.59
C THR A 244 13.66 -14.40 -17.19
N SER A 245 13.30 -15.68 -17.13
CA SER A 245 11.96 -16.16 -16.78
C SER A 245 11.50 -15.46 -15.50
N THR A 246 10.37 -14.78 -15.58
CA THR A 246 9.73 -14.08 -14.47
C THR A 246 9.63 -15.03 -13.28
N GLN A 247 10.42 -14.80 -12.23
CA GLN A 247 10.43 -15.66 -11.07
C GLN A 247 9.24 -15.31 -10.18
N PHE A 248 8.09 -15.92 -10.48
CA PHE A 248 6.91 -15.89 -9.63
C PHE A 248 6.97 -17.09 -8.69
N SER A 249 7.04 -16.84 -7.39
CA SER A 249 7.01 -17.91 -6.38
C SER A 249 5.60 -18.08 -5.86
N ASP A 250 5.05 -19.28 -6.02
CA ASP A 250 3.77 -19.64 -5.41
C ASP A 250 3.98 -20.00 -3.93
N VAL A 251 3.22 -19.36 -3.07
CA VAL A 251 3.33 -19.48 -1.62
C VAL A 251 2.03 -19.99 -1.05
N LYS A 252 2.11 -21.09 -0.29
CA LYS A 252 0.96 -21.63 0.43
C LYS A 252 0.96 -21.11 1.86
N VAL A 253 -0.19 -20.60 2.29
CA VAL A 253 -0.39 -20.07 3.65
C VAL A 253 -1.15 -21.12 4.46
N LEU A 254 -0.55 -21.58 5.55
CA LEU A 254 -1.16 -22.49 6.49
C LEU A 254 -1.54 -21.71 7.76
N THR A 255 -2.82 -21.40 7.90
CA THR A 255 -3.34 -20.84 9.15
C THR A 255 -3.41 -21.96 10.19
N GLN A 256 -2.86 -21.69 11.37
CA GLN A 256 -2.97 -22.66 12.46
C GLN A 256 -4.44 -22.81 12.84
N LEU A 257 -4.94 -24.04 12.88
CA LEU A 257 -6.18 -24.34 13.59
C LEU A 257 -5.92 -23.94 15.05
N CYS A 258 -6.72 -23.04 15.61
CA CYS A 258 -6.58 -22.59 16.99
C CYS A 258 -6.77 -23.76 17.97
N GLN A 259 -5.75 -24.59 18.13
CA GLN A 259 -5.63 -25.53 19.23
C GLN A 259 -5.07 -24.71 20.37
N GLY A 260 -5.97 -24.20 21.23
CA GLY A 260 -5.54 -23.50 22.43
C GLY A 260 -4.55 -24.36 23.22
N SER A 261 -3.59 -23.75 23.88
CA SER A 261 -2.59 -24.42 24.73
C SER A 261 -3.19 -25.17 25.94
N SER A 262 -4.51 -25.14 26.10
CA SER A 262 -5.24 -25.83 27.17
C SER A 262 -5.74 -27.20 26.68
N PRO A 263 -5.39 -28.31 27.35
CA PRO A 263 -5.95 -29.64 27.08
C PRO A 263 -7.44 -29.76 27.46
N ARG A 264 -8.04 -28.73 28.10
CA ARG A 264 -9.47 -28.66 28.37
C ARG A 264 -10.12 -27.68 27.40
N SER A 265 -10.67 -28.21 26.32
CA SER A 265 -11.57 -27.48 25.42
C SER A 265 -12.97 -27.48 26.05
N THR A 266 -13.26 -26.53 26.93
CA THR A 266 -14.63 -26.30 27.39
C THR A 266 -15.34 -25.41 26.39
N ALA A 267 -16.39 -25.94 25.75
CA ALA A 267 -17.27 -25.13 24.91
C ALA A 267 -17.89 -24.02 25.77
N THR A 268 -17.74 -22.77 25.34
CA THR A 268 -18.39 -21.62 25.97
C THR A 268 -19.64 -21.26 25.18
N VAL A 269 -20.75 -21.01 25.88
CA VAL A 269 -21.97 -20.50 25.27
C VAL A 269 -21.91 -18.97 25.28
N GLN A 270 -22.08 -18.37 24.11
CA GLN A 270 -22.13 -16.92 23.94
C GLN A 270 -23.50 -16.53 23.38
N VAL A 271 -24.22 -15.66 24.10
CA VAL A 271 -25.54 -15.19 23.68
C VAL A 271 -25.37 -14.06 22.65
N CYS A 272 -25.81 -14.32 21.43
CA CYS A 272 -25.65 -13.42 20.29
C CYS A 272 -27.02 -13.03 19.71
N SER A 273 -27.14 -11.79 19.27
CA SER A 273 -28.32 -11.27 18.54
C SER A 273 -28.19 -11.43 17.02
N GLY A 274 -26.98 -11.73 16.53
CA GLY A 274 -26.70 -11.94 15.11
C GLY A 274 -25.23 -12.30 14.86
N SER A 275 -24.83 -12.32 13.58
CA SER A 275 -23.43 -12.51 13.20
C SER A 275 -23.12 -11.88 11.85
N ILE A 276 -21.85 -11.48 11.67
CA ILE A 276 -21.30 -11.09 10.36
C ILE A 276 -20.42 -12.24 9.87
N ASN A 277 -20.56 -12.60 8.61
CA ASN A 277 -19.77 -13.67 7.99
C ASN A 277 -19.04 -13.11 6.78
N LEU A 278 -17.70 -13.17 6.80
CA LEU A 278 -16.86 -12.85 5.64
C LEU A 278 -16.38 -14.16 5.02
N ARG A 279 -16.75 -14.42 3.77
CA ARG A 279 -16.43 -15.66 3.08
C ARG A 279 -15.93 -15.38 1.67
N GLY A 280 -14.96 -16.18 1.22
CA GLY A 280 -14.43 -16.11 -0.14
C GLY A 280 -12.98 -16.56 -0.21
N ALA A 281 -12.31 -16.25 -1.31
CA ALA A 281 -10.88 -16.42 -1.44
C ALA A 281 -10.27 -15.11 -1.96
N VAL A 282 -9.12 -14.73 -1.40
CA VAL A 282 -8.39 -13.53 -1.83
C VAL A 282 -7.07 -13.94 -2.46
N LYS A 283 -6.77 -13.39 -3.64
CA LYS A 283 -5.45 -13.53 -4.27
C LYS A 283 -4.57 -12.35 -3.89
N CYS A 284 -3.42 -12.66 -3.32
CA CYS A 284 -2.48 -11.71 -2.77
C CYS A 284 -1.15 -11.79 -3.53
N ARG A 285 -0.46 -10.64 -3.62
CA ARG A 285 0.83 -10.50 -4.28
C ARG A 285 1.77 -9.66 -3.44
N ALA A 286 3.03 -10.05 -3.42
CA ALA A 286 4.10 -9.26 -2.84
C ALA A 286 5.28 -9.14 -3.79
N TYR A 287 5.99 -8.02 -3.73
CA TYR A 287 7.19 -7.77 -4.50
C TYR A 287 8.35 -7.43 -3.58
N ILE A 288 9.48 -8.10 -3.79
CA ILE A 288 10.73 -7.82 -3.08
C ILE A 288 11.84 -7.54 -4.10
N HIS A 289 12.61 -6.49 -3.85
CA HIS A 289 13.77 -6.17 -4.67
C HIS A 289 14.84 -7.26 -4.53
N ASN A 290 15.46 -7.63 -5.65
CA ASN A 290 16.36 -8.76 -5.79
C ASN A 290 17.79 -8.47 -5.28
N ASN A 291 17.91 -7.74 -4.17
CA ASN A 291 19.19 -7.46 -3.52
C ASN A 291 19.34 -8.32 -2.26
N LYS A 292 19.63 -9.61 -2.46
CA LYS A 292 19.75 -10.62 -1.39
C LYS A 292 18.54 -10.60 -0.43
N PRO A 293 17.31 -10.76 -0.96
CA PRO A 293 16.11 -10.67 -0.14
C PRO A 293 16.06 -11.83 0.85
N ARG A 294 15.68 -11.55 2.09
CA ARG A 294 15.50 -12.58 3.12
C ARG A 294 14.09 -13.17 3.07
N VAL A 295 13.96 -14.40 3.54
CA VAL A 295 12.66 -15.08 3.68
C VAL A 295 11.71 -14.26 4.56
N LYS A 296 12.20 -13.72 5.70
CA LYS A 296 11.39 -12.89 6.61
C LYS A 296 10.74 -11.68 5.93
N GLU A 297 11.48 -10.98 5.07
CA GLU A 297 10.99 -9.79 4.36
C GLU A 297 9.88 -10.15 3.37
N ALA A 298 10.04 -11.28 2.66
CA ALA A 298 9.07 -11.78 1.70
C ALA A 298 7.78 -12.26 2.37
N ILE A 299 7.89 -13.01 3.47
CA ILE A 299 6.74 -13.46 4.26
C ILE A 299 6.01 -12.25 4.86
N GLN A 300 6.74 -11.29 5.43
CA GLN A 300 6.14 -10.09 6.01
C GLN A 300 5.40 -9.25 4.97
N ALA A 301 5.96 -9.09 3.77
CA ALA A 301 5.29 -8.43 2.66
C ALA A 301 3.97 -9.12 2.27
N LEU A 302 3.95 -10.46 2.19
CA LEU A 302 2.73 -11.22 1.92
C LEU A 302 1.71 -11.11 3.06
N LYS A 303 2.12 -11.24 4.33
CA LYS A 303 1.24 -11.07 5.50
C LYS A 303 0.50 -9.74 5.43
N ARG A 304 1.22 -8.65 5.16
CA ARG A 304 0.63 -7.32 5.02
C ARG A 304 -0.31 -7.22 3.83
N ASP A 305 0.04 -7.80 2.69
CA ASP A 305 -0.85 -7.80 1.52
C ASP A 305 -2.16 -8.54 1.80
N ILE A 306 -2.10 -9.71 2.46
CA ILE A 306 -3.28 -10.49 2.87
C ILE A 306 -4.18 -9.67 3.78
N ILE A 307 -3.60 -9.08 4.82
CA ILE A 307 -4.33 -8.30 5.83
C ILE A 307 -4.95 -7.05 5.20
N ASN A 308 -4.15 -6.27 4.46
CA ASN A 308 -4.61 -5.03 3.83
C ASN A 308 -5.68 -5.33 2.76
N THR A 309 -5.50 -6.37 1.93
CA THR A 309 -6.47 -6.72 0.87
C THR A 309 -7.87 -6.92 1.43
N LEU A 310 -8.01 -7.71 2.51
CA LEU A 310 -9.33 -7.96 3.08
C LEU A 310 -9.86 -6.72 3.82
N SER A 311 -8.99 -5.99 4.53
CA SER A 311 -9.38 -4.75 5.23
C SER A 311 -9.86 -3.68 4.28
N ASP A 312 -9.11 -3.39 3.22
CA ASP A 312 -9.41 -2.36 2.22
C ASP A 312 -10.72 -2.68 1.49
N ARG A 313 -10.96 -3.94 1.13
CA ARG A 313 -12.23 -4.35 0.52
C ARG A 313 -13.43 -4.08 1.41
N CYS A 314 -13.31 -4.34 2.72
CA CYS A 314 -14.37 -4.02 3.68
C CYS A 314 -14.54 -2.50 3.83
N GLU A 315 -13.44 -1.74 3.98
CA GLU A 315 -13.50 -0.28 4.08
C GLU A 315 -14.16 0.36 2.86
N ILE A 316 -13.79 -0.07 1.65
CA ILE A 316 -14.37 0.44 0.39
C ILE A 316 -15.88 0.14 0.34
N LEU A 317 -16.31 -1.06 0.76
CA LEU A 317 -17.74 -1.36 0.85
C LEU A 317 -18.46 -0.43 1.84
N PHE A 318 -17.88 -0.16 3.01
CA PHE A 318 -18.50 0.72 3.99
C PHE A 318 -18.56 2.18 3.50
N GLU A 319 -17.50 2.66 2.85
CA GLU A 319 -17.48 3.96 2.18
C GLU A 319 -18.61 4.07 1.15
N ASP A 320 -18.79 3.04 0.31
CA ASP A 320 -19.85 2.97 -0.70
C ASP A 320 -21.26 2.98 -0.08
N LEU A 321 -21.50 2.16 0.95
CA LEU A 321 -22.78 2.12 1.66
C LEU A 321 -23.13 3.47 2.28
N ILE A 322 -22.15 4.19 2.84
CA ILE A 322 -22.37 5.53 3.43
C ILE A 322 -22.76 6.54 2.33
N LEU A 323 -22.08 6.50 1.18
CA LEU A 323 -22.32 7.43 0.08
C LEU A 323 -23.65 7.19 -0.63
N ASN A 324 -24.01 5.92 -0.87
CA ASN A 324 -25.16 5.54 -1.70
C ASN A 324 -26.46 5.29 -0.90
N GLU A 325 -26.39 4.76 0.31
CA GLU A 325 -27.59 4.42 1.11
C GLU A 325 -27.94 5.49 2.15
N GLY A 326 -27.01 6.39 2.47
CA GLY A 326 -27.16 7.48 3.43
C GLY A 326 -27.15 7.00 4.90
N PRO A 327 -26.75 7.85 5.87
CA PRO A 327 -26.53 7.44 7.26
C PRO A 327 -27.80 7.00 8.03
N GLN A 328 -28.99 7.23 7.47
CA GLN A 328 -30.28 6.90 8.11
C GLN A 328 -30.99 5.66 7.56
N LYS A 329 -30.57 5.12 6.40
CA LYS A 329 -31.02 3.77 6.02
C LYS A 329 -30.19 2.79 6.82
N LYS A 330 -30.80 2.19 7.84
CA LYS A 330 -30.19 1.07 8.57
C LYS A 330 -29.88 -0.02 7.54
N SER A 331 -28.59 -0.19 7.28
CA SER A 331 -27.94 -1.02 6.27
C SER A 331 -28.15 -2.52 6.43
N LEU A 332 -29.41 -2.97 6.48
CA LEU A 332 -29.78 -4.36 6.73
C LEU A 332 -30.90 -4.90 5.84
N GLU A 333 -31.36 -4.17 4.82
CA GLU A 333 -32.35 -4.73 3.88
C GLU A 333 -31.76 -5.85 3.02
N ARG A 334 -30.44 -5.85 2.79
CA ARG A 334 -29.73 -6.95 2.10
C ARG A 334 -28.97 -7.80 3.11
N GLU A 335 -29.28 -9.09 3.15
CA GLU A 335 -28.57 -10.07 3.97
C GLU A 335 -27.13 -10.34 3.48
N TYR A 336 -26.79 -9.92 2.25
CA TYR A 336 -25.52 -10.23 1.60
C TYR A 336 -24.97 -9.02 0.82
N HIS A 337 -23.68 -8.75 1.00
CA HIS A 337 -22.92 -7.74 0.23
C HIS A 337 -21.72 -8.39 -0.46
N VAL A 338 -21.45 -7.98 -1.69
CA VAL A 338 -20.27 -8.44 -2.45
C VAL A 338 -19.14 -7.44 -2.22
N LEU A 339 -17.99 -7.93 -1.75
CA LEU A 339 -16.79 -7.10 -1.60
C LEU A 339 -16.17 -6.81 -2.97
N PRO A 340 -15.63 -5.60 -3.20
CA PRO A 340 -15.06 -5.22 -4.49
C PRO A 340 -13.90 -6.16 -4.86
N GLN A 341 -13.82 -6.54 -6.13
CA GLN A 341 -12.80 -7.45 -6.65
C GLN A 341 -11.48 -6.71 -6.82
N ARG A 342 -10.38 -7.34 -6.41
CA ARG A 342 -9.04 -6.80 -6.64
C ARG A 342 -8.61 -7.03 -8.08
N LEU A 343 -7.94 -6.05 -8.66
CA LEU A 343 -7.31 -6.12 -9.98
C LEU A 343 -5.85 -5.69 -9.90
N PHE A 344 -5.08 -5.98 -10.95
CA PHE A 344 -3.67 -5.65 -11.06
C PHE A 344 -3.36 -5.01 -12.41
N VAL A 345 -2.51 -3.99 -12.39
CA VAL A 345 -2.04 -3.24 -13.56
C VAL A 345 -0.51 -3.17 -13.55
N PRO A 346 0.16 -3.42 -14.69
CA PRO A 346 1.62 -3.35 -14.76
C PRO A 346 2.15 -1.92 -14.58
N VAL A 347 3.29 -1.82 -13.89
CA VAL A 347 4.10 -0.60 -13.87
C VAL A 347 4.98 -0.62 -15.12
N ALA A 348 4.86 0.41 -15.98
CA ALA A 348 5.65 0.52 -17.19
C ALA A 348 7.17 0.36 -16.90
N GLY A 349 7.83 -0.53 -17.65
CA GLY A 349 9.26 -0.82 -17.49
C GLY A 349 9.63 -1.68 -16.27
N SER A 350 8.65 -2.12 -15.47
CA SER A 350 8.86 -2.90 -14.25
C SER A 350 8.11 -4.23 -14.26
N ARG A 351 8.57 -5.18 -13.45
CA ARG A 351 7.87 -6.44 -13.17
C ARG A 351 6.81 -6.31 -12.08
N VAL A 352 6.78 -5.15 -11.42
CA VAL A 352 5.82 -4.83 -10.37
C VAL A 352 4.46 -4.52 -11.01
N MET A 353 3.40 -5.05 -10.40
CA MET A 353 2.03 -4.65 -10.69
C MET A 353 1.51 -3.82 -9.51
N LEU A 354 0.79 -2.74 -9.78
CA LEU A 354 -0.03 -2.05 -8.79
C LEU A 354 -1.42 -2.67 -8.77
N SER A 355 -2.18 -2.43 -7.71
CA SER A 355 -3.55 -2.95 -7.59
C SER A 355 -4.59 -1.85 -7.57
N ASP A 356 -5.83 -2.22 -7.84
CA ASP A 356 -7.01 -1.43 -7.53
C ASP A 356 -8.15 -2.38 -7.14
N TYR A 357 -9.29 -1.82 -6.75
CA TYR A 357 -10.49 -2.55 -6.42
C TYR A 357 -11.66 -2.04 -7.26
N LYS A 358 -12.52 -2.96 -7.70
CA LYS A 358 -13.71 -2.61 -8.47
C LYS A 358 -14.94 -3.38 -8.00
N PHE A 359 -16.09 -2.74 -7.99
CA PHE A 359 -17.38 -3.39 -7.93
C PHE A 359 -17.75 -4.04 -9.27
N GLY A 360 -18.85 -4.80 -9.27
CA GLY A 360 -19.27 -5.59 -10.43
C GLY A 360 -19.81 -4.75 -11.58
N ASP A 361 -20.32 -3.57 -11.27
CA ASP A 361 -20.95 -2.60 -12.16
C ASP A 361 -19.97 -1.58 -12.77
N GLU A 362 -18.78 -1.42 -12.18
CA GLU A 362 -17.77 -0.51 -12.69
C GLU A 362 -17.14 -0.99 -14.01
N ALA A 363 -17.12 -0.07 -14.99
CA ALA A 363 -16.53 -0.24 -16.30
C ALA A 363 -14.99 -0.10 -16.26
N ALA A 364 -14.31 -0.66 -17.28
CA ALA A 364 -12.86 -0.54 -17.40
C ALA A 364 -12.38 0.93 -17.49
N ALA A 365 -13.18 1.81 -18.12
CA ALA A 365 -12.87 3.23 -18.22
C ALA A 365 -12.74 3.91 -16.86
N GLU A 366 -13.60 3.57 -15.89
CA GLU A 366 -13.54 4.12 -14.53
C GLU A 366 -12.25 3.70 -13.80
N ILE A 367 -11.78 2.47 -14.07
CA ILE A 367 -10.47 2.01 -13.55
C ILE A 367 -9.35 2.82 -14.19
N GLN A 368 -9.37 2.99 -15.51
CA GLN A 368 -8.34 3.76 -16.22
C GLN A 368 -8.27 5.20 -15.72
N GLU A 369 -9.42 5.84 -15.50
CA GLU A 369 -9.52 7.18 -14.91
C GLU A 369 -8.92 7.23 -13.51
N ARG A 370 -9.22 6.26 -12.63
CA ARG A 370 -8.61 6.19 -11.29
C ARG A 370 -7.10 6.05 -11.31
N PHE A 371 -6.53 5.26 -12.23
CA PHE A 371 -5.07 5.15 -12.37
C PHE A 371 -4.44 6.45 -12.86
N VAL A 372 -5.10 7.17 -13.77
CA VAL A 372 -4.64 8.49 -14.20
C VAL A 372 -4.72 9.48 -13.04
N GLU A 373 -5.81 9.47 -12.28
CA GLU A 373 -6.00 10.38 -11.16
C GLU A 373 -5.02 10.07 -10.03
N MET A 374 -5.00 8.85 -9.50
CA MET A 374 -4.25 8.50 -8.29
C MET A 374 -2.77 8.21 -8.54
N LEU A 375 -2.40 7.80 -9.76
CA LEU A 375 -1.02 7.36 -10.06
C LEU A 375 -0.37 8.13 -11.22
N ASP A 376 -1.06 9.12 -11.79
CA ASP A 376 -0.60 9.92 -12.93
C ASP A 376 -0.12 9.02 -14.09
N GLN A 377 -0.81 7.89 -14.29
CA GLN A 377 -0.45 6.84 -15.23
C GLN A 377 -1.66 6.47 -16.11
N ALA A 378 -1.52 6.60 -17.42
CA ALA A 378 -2.44 6.01 -18.38
C ALA A 378 -2.27 4.49 -18.42
N VAL A 379 -3.39 3.78 -18.45
CA VAL A 379 -3.44 2.31 -18.43
C VAL A 379 -4.29 1.83 -19.59
N PRO A 380 -3.77 0.99 -20.50
CA PRO A 380 -4.58 0.31 -21.51
C PRO A 380 -5.56 -0.67 -20.87
N ALA A 381 -6.76 -0.85 -21.45
CA ALA A 381 -7.78 -1.70 -20.85
C ALA A 381 -7.35 -3.19 -20.84
N GLU A 382 -6.55 -3.60 -21.83
CA GLU A 382 -5.96 -4.93 -21.96
C GLU A 382 -4.94 -5.29 -20.86
N ASP A 383 -4.36 -4.27 -20.21
CA ASP A 383 -3.38 -4.43 -19.14
C ASP A 383 -4.03 -4.57 -17.75
N ILE A 384 -5.37 -4.49 -17.67
CA ILE A 384 -6.14 -4.64 -16.43
C ILE A 384 -6.43 -6.12 -16.21
N HIS A 385 -5.82 -6.71 -15.18
CA HIS A 385 -5.99 -8.12 -14.85
C HIS A 385 -6.77 -8.31 -13.54
N ILE A 386 -7.97 -8.88 -13.62
CA ILE A 386 -8.74 -9.24 -12.43
C ILE A 386 -8.02 -10.36 -11.67
N ALA A 387 -7.84 -10.17 -10.35
CA ALA A 387 -7.12 -11.11 -9.51
C ALA A 387 -7.92 -12.41 -9.31
N GLU A 388 -9.18 -12.27 -8.93
CA GLU A 388 -10.09 -13.38 -8.65
C GLU A 388 -10.73 -13.83 -9.97
N GLY A 389 -10.39 -15.04 -10.43
CA GLY A 389 -11.12 -15.64 -11.55
C GLY A 389 -12.53 -15.95 -11.08
N VAL A 390 -13.54 -15.63 -11.88
CA VAL A 390 -14.91 -16.10 -11.63
C VAL A 390 -14.82 -17.62 -11.64
N SER A 391 -14.96 -18.23 -10.46
CA SER A 391 -15.15 -19.68 -10.38
C SER A 391 -16.50 -19.93 -11.05
N THR A 392 -16.45 -20.49 -12.26
CA THR A 392 -17.64 -20.91 -13.01
C THR A 392 -18.13 -22.24 -12.51
#